data_AF-A0A744K5X1-F1
#
_entry.id   AF-A0A744K5X1-F1
#
_cell.length_a   1.000
_cell.length_b   1.000
_cell.length_c   1.000
_cell.angle_alpha   90.00
_cell.angle_beta   90.00
_cell.angle_gamma   90.00
#
_symmetry.space_group_name_H-M   'P 1'
#
loop_
_entity.id
_entity.type
_entity.pdbx_description
1 polymer ?
#
loop_
_entity_poly.entity_id
_entity_poly.type
_entity_poly.pdbx_seq_one_letter_code
_entity_poly.pdbx_strand_id
1 'polypeptide(L)'
;FADNQIRVISPWKVEISAPEGIVNASKSFTVNSPKIALNGDAAVSQGLNVTGQSELSGGAQIGGIDFGNHVHSGVKSGGSTTQGPQ
;
A
#
# COMPACT_ATOMS: atom_id res chain seq x y z
N PHE A 1 18.82 15.80 -23.41
CA PHE A 1 17.54 15.70 -22.68
C PHE A 1 16.58 16.67 -23.36
N ALA A 2 15.35 16.26 -23.68
CA ALA A 2 14.42 17.14 -24.41
C ALA A 2 14.09 18.40 -23.59
N ASP A 3 13.94 19.54 -24.27
CA ASP A 3 14.03 20.91 -23.72
C ASP A 3 12.91 21.36 -22.75
N ASN A 4 12.10 20.45 -22.20
CA ASN A 4 10.91 20.75 -21.39
C ASN A 4 10.91 20.03 -20.03
N GLN A 5 12.01 20.05 -19.29
CA GLN A 5 12.13 19.38 -17.99
C GLN A 5 12.56 20.35 -16.87
N ILE A 6 12.07 20.10 -15.65
CA ILE A 6 12.56 20.71 -14.42
C ILE A 6 13.41 19.67 -13.70
N ARG A 7 14.65 20.02 -13.33
CA ARG A 7 15.53 19.17 -12.52
C ARG A 7 15.95 19.92 -11.26
N VAL A 8 15.52 19.42 -10.11
CA VAL A 8 15.92 19.92 -8.79
C VAL A 8 16.96 18.97 -8.21
N ILE A 9 18.13 19.48 -7.83
CA ILE A 9 19.22 18.70 -7.23
C ILE A 9 19.64 19.41 -5.94
N SER A 10 19.53 18.73 -4.81
CA SER A 10 20.00 19.22 -3.51
C SER A 10 20.81 18.10 -2.84
N PRO A 11 22.02 18.39 -2.33
CA PRO A 11 22.80 17.42 -1.57
C PRO A 11 22.27 17.23 -0.13
N TRP A 12 21.25 18.00 0.26
CA TRP A 12 20.68 18.00 1.61
C TRP A 12 19.23 17.55 1.58
N LYS A 13 18.31 18.52 1.59
CA LYS A 13 16.87 18.30 1.68
C LYS A 13 16.17 19.10 0.59
N VAL A 14 15.07 18.55 0.11
CA VAL A 14 14.03 19.27 -0.63
C VAL A 14 12.74 19.09 0.16
N GLU A 15 12.04 20.18 0.47
CA GLU A 15 10.77 20.17 1.21
C GLU A 15 9.71 20.92 0.40
N ILE A 16 8.50 20.37 0.38
CA ILE A 16 7.31 21.01 -0.18
C ILE A 16 6.28 21.05 0.95
N SER A 17 5.92 22.24 1.41
CA SER A 17 4.91 22.46 2.44
C SER A 17 3.73 23.18 1.82
N ALA A 18 2.59 22.52 1.78
CA ALA A 18 1.35 23.02 1.22
C ALA A 18 0.16 22.30 1.89
N PRO A 19 -1.02 22.93 1.98
CA PRO A 19 -2.22 22.27 2.49
C PRO A 19 -2.71 21.12 1.59
N GLU A 20 -2.39 21.16 0.29
CA GLU A 20 -2.75 20.15 -0.70
C GLU A 20 -1.64 20.02 -1.75
N GLY A 21 -1.41 18.82 -2.28
CA GLY A 21 -0.47 18.55 -3.37
C GLY A 21 -1.02 17.52 -4.34
N ILE A 22 -0.92 17.80 -5.65
CA ILE A 22 -1.41 16.93 -6.72
C ILE A 22 -0.28 16.71 -7.74
N VAL A 23 0.00 15.45 -8.09
CA VAL A 23 0.96 15.08 -9.14
C VAL A 23 0.24 14.32 -10.24
N ASN A 24 0.07 14.94 -11.40
CA ASN A 24 -0.53 14.31 -12.58
C ASN A 24 0.55 13.89 -13.57
N ALA A 25 0.76 12.58 -13.72
CA ALA A 25 1.74 12.01 -14.66
C ALA A 25 1.09 10.93 -15.54
N SER A 26 0.96 11.21 -16.84
CA SER A 26 0.26 10.31 -17.78
C SER A 26 1.05 9.07 -18.20
N LYS A 27 2.35 9.00 -17.88
CA LYS A 27 3.23 7.88 -18.21
C LYS A 27 3.57 7.05 -16.98
N SER A 28 4.22 7.68 -16.01
CA SER A 28 4.63 7.05 -14.76
C SER A 28 4.98 8.08 -13.70
N PHE A 29 4.93 7.66 -12.44
CA PHE A 29 5.53 8.33 -11.29
C PHE A 29 6.42 7.32 -10.58
N THR A 30 7.67 7.68 -10.28
CA THR A 30 8.65 6.78 -9.67
C THR A 30 9.35 7.46 -8.51
N VAL A 31 9.41 6.76 -7.37
CA VAL A 31 10.14 7.19 -6.18
C VAL A 31 11.22 6.14 -5.90
N ASN A 32 12.48 6.55 -5.99
CA ASN A 32 13.61 5.68 -5.68
C ASN A 32 14.18 6.11 -4.33
N SER A 33 13.87 5.35 -3.28
CA SER A 33 14.34 5.62 -1.92
C SER A 33 14.46 4.32 -1.13
N PRO A 34 15.47 4.18 -0.23
CA PRO A 34 15.52 3.06 0.72
C PRO A 34 14.31 3.01 1.66
N LYS A 35 13.66 4.15 1.92
CA LYS A 35 12.46 4.25 2.76
C LYS A 35 11.50 5.30 2.18
N ILE A 36 10.23 4.92 2.09
CA ILE A 36 9.12 5.82 1.75
C ILE A 36 8.13 5.73 2.91
N ALA A 37 7.70 6.87 3.43
CA ALA A 37 6.70 6.95 4.49
C ALA A 37 5.46 7.70 3.96
N LEU A 38 4.29 7.08 4.09
CA LEU A 38 2.99 7.70 3.86
C LEU A 38 2.27 7.69 5.21
N ASN A 39 2.16 8.85 5.85
CA ASN A 39 1.71 8.94 7.24
C ASN A 39 0.19 9.08 7.42
N GLY A 40 -0.57 9.07 6.31
CA GLY A 40 -2.02 9.00 6.29
C GLY A 40 -2.50 7.84 5.44
N ASP A 41 -3.80 7.81 5.17
CA ASP A 41 -4.42 6.77 4.34
C ASP A 41 -3.89 6.82 2.90
N ALA A 42 -3.69 5.64 2.31
CA ALA A 42 -3.26 5.49 0.93
C ALA A 42 -4.29 4.65 0.16
N ALA A 43 -4.74 5.15 -0.99
CA ALA A 43 -5.61 4.42 -1.91
C ALA A 43 -4.83 4.04 -3.17
N VAL A 44 -4.86 2.75 -3.52
CA VAL A 44 -4.27 2.22 -4.76
C VAL A 44 -5.39 1.51 -5.54
N SER A 45 -5.81 2.09 -6.66
CA SER A 45 -7.03 1.63 -7.36
C SER A 45 -6.82 0.48 -8.34
N GLN A 46 -5.61 0.32 -8.88
CA GLN A 46 -5.33 -0.69 -9.90
C GLN A 46 -4.79 -1.99 -9.28
N GLY A 47 -3.64 -1.91 -8.62
CA GLY A 47 -3.01 -3.06 -7.99
C GLY A 47 -1.74 -2.68 -7.25
N LEU A 48 -1.38 -3.50 -6.27
CA LEU A 48 -0.17 -3.36 -5.45
C LEU A 48 0.61 -4.68 -5.52
N ASN A 49 1.85 -4.62 -6.00
CA ASN A 49 2.77 -5.75 -5.93
C ASN A 49 3.84 -5.47 -4.88
N VAL A 50 4.04 -6.40 -3.94
CA VAL A 50 5.06 -6.31 -2.91
C VAL A 50 5.96 -7.54 -3.01
N THR A 51 7.21 -7.34 -3.38
CA THR A 51 8.20 -8.43 -3.52
C THR A 51 8.77 -8.89 -2.17
N GLY A 52 8.64 -8.07 -1.13
CA GLY A 52 9.08 -8.36 0.24
C GLY A 52 7.93 -8.71 1.19
N GLN A 53 8.26 -8.90 2.47
CA GLN A 53 7.25 -9.08 3.51
C GLN A 53 6.43 -7.79 3.68
N SER A 54 5.11 -7.96 3.84
CA SER A 54 4.20 -6.90 4.28
C SER A 54 3.74 -7.19 5.69
N GLU A 55 3.74 -6.17 6.54
CA GLU A 55 3.17 -6.22 7.88
C GLU A 55 1.94 -5.30 7.94
N LEU A 56 0.77 -5.88 8.18
CA LEU A 56 -0.51 -5.19 8.27
C LEU A 56 -1.04 -5.30 9.71
N SER A 57 -0.46 -4.49 10.60
CA SER A 57 -0.69 -4.60 12.05
C SER A 57 -2.12 -4.30 12.48
N GLY A 58 -2.87 -3.52 11.70
CA GLY A 58 -4.30 -3.27 11.90
C GLY A 58 -5.21 -4.37 11.35
N GLY A 59 -4.65 -5.42 10.73
CA GLY A 59 -5.38 -6.45 10.01
C GLY A 59 -5.53 -6.16 8.51
N ALA A 60 -6.14 -7.11 7.81
CA ALA A 60 -6.39 -7.02 6.38
C ALA A 60 -7.79 -7.55 6.05
N GLN A 61 -8.53 -6.81 5.24
CA GLN A 61 -9.78 -7.29 4.66
C GLN A 61 -9.59 -7.53 3.17
N ILE A 62 -9.91 -8.73 2.69
CA ILE A 62 -9.78 -9.10 1.28
C ILE A 62 -11.09 -9.72 0.81
N GLY A 63 -11.77 -9.08 -0.16
CA GLY A 63 -13.04 -9.57 -0.68
C GLY A 63 -14.13 -9.71 0.39
N GLY A 64 -14.13 -8.86 1.42
CA GLY A 64 -15.07 -8.91 2.56
C GLY A 64 -14.68 -9.89 3.68
N ILE A 65 -13.56 -10.60 3.56
CA ILE A 65 -13.04 -11.51 4.59
C ILE A 65 -12.02 -10.77 5.44
N ASP A 66 -12.27 -10.70 6.75
CA ASP A 66 -11.25 -10.27 7.72
C ASP A 66 -10.24 -11.39 7.95
N PHE A 67 -9.02 -11.22 7.46
CA PHE A 67 -7.98 -12.22 7.57
C PHE A 67 -7.57 -12.50 9.02
N GLY A 68 -7.71 -11.55 9.94
CA GLY A 68 -7.36 -11.74 11.34
C GLY A 68 -8.32 -12.68 12.08
N ASN A 69 -9.58 -12.75 11.65
CA ASN A 69 -10.65 -13.42 12.38
C ASN A 69 -11.41 -14.49 11.56
N HIS A 70 -10.98 -14.76 10.31
CA HIS A 70 -11.71 -15.70 9.45
C HIS A 70 -11.71 -17.14 9.99
N VAL A 71 -12.80 -17.85 9.73
CA VAL A 71 -12.94 -19.29 10.00
C VAL A 71 -13.49 -19.99 8.76
N HIS A 72 -13.25 -21.30 8.65
CA HIS A 72 -13.80 -22.13 7.59
C HIS A 72 -14.86 -23.08 8.16
N SER A 73 -16.01 -23.21 7.48
CA SER A 73 -17.05 -24.19 7.80
C SER A 73 -16.89 -25.48 6.99
N GLY A 74 -17.66 -26.53 7.32
CA GLY A 74 -17.70 -27.77 6.53
C GLY A 74 -16.49 -28.69 6.72
N VAL A 75 -15.72 -28.49 7.80
CA VAL A 75 -14.53 -29.31 8.12
C VAL A 75 -14.86 -30.72 8.60
N LYS A 76 -16.09 -30.94 9.07
CA LYS A 76 -16.65 -32.25 9.46
C LYS A 76 -18.11 -32.29 9.01
N SER A 77 -18.67 -33.48 8.87
CA SER A 77 -20.12 -33.64 8.64
C SER A 77 -20.91 -32.94 9.77
N GLY A 78 -21.89 -32.12 9.42
CA GLY A 78 -22.59 -31.22 10.33
C GLY A 78 -22.05 -29.78 10.33
N GLY A 79 -22.46 -28.97 11.31
CA GLY A 79 -22.20 -27.52 11.36
C GLY A 79 -20.86 -27.08 11.97
N SER A 80 -19.81 -27.90 11.90
CA SER A 80 -18.53 -27.57 12.55
C SER A 80 -17.72 -26.51 11.77
N THR A 81 -16.98 -25.65 12.48
CA THR A 81 -16.04 -24.66 11.92
C THR A 81 -14.61 -24.89 12.44
N THR A 82 -13.61 -24.34 11.74
CA THR A 82 -12.25 -24.20 12.27
C THR A 82 -12.22 -23.19 13.42
N GLN A 83 -11.10 -23.18 14.15
CA GLN A 83 -10.71 -22.00 14.91
C GLN A 83 -10.13 -20.94 13.97
N GLY A 84 -9.98 -19.71 14.48
CA GLY A 84 -9.29 -18.64 13.75
C GLY A 84 -7.78 -18.90 13.59
N PRO A 85 -7.09 -18.08 12.79
CA PRO A 85 -5.64 -18.17 12.62
C PRO A 85 -4.87 -18.08 13.96
N GLN A 86 -3.70 -18.75 14.01
CA GLN A 86 -2.76 -18.70 15.13
C GLN A 86 -1.49 -17.95 14.75
#